data_AF-A0A3Q0J525-F1
#
_entry.id   AF-A0A3Q0J525-F1
#
_cell.length_a   1.000
_cell.length_b   1.000
_cell.length_c   1.000
_cell.angle_alpha   90.00
_cell.angle_beta   90.00
_cell.angle_gamma   90.00
#
_symmetry.space_group_name_H-M   'P 1'
#
loop_
_entity.id
_entity.type
_entity.pdbx_description
1 polymer ?
#
loop_
_entity_poly.entity_id
_entity_poly.type
_entity_poly.pdbx_seq_one_letter_code
_entity_poly.pdbx_strand_id
1 'polypeptide(L)'
;MHCVLAISTDSVVLVEEQSRDLVFVAPAKSVLGWATSTNSLRLYHHQGEVTRIHMREGGGGDRDELMEVVVRLRAATPGSPAQELTLKRNGLGQLGFHVQPDGLVTEVEHMGLAYQEGLKQGCRLVEICKVAVSTLSHDQMVDLLKTSSLVTVTVIPALSDGTPRRYADLKMANLEYHQVQNCAISLQDVMLVEVSTVCTPTPNTEEH
;
A
#
# COMPACT_ATOMS: atom_id res chain seq x y z
N MET A 1 -8.39 1.02 -18.45
CA MET A 1 -9.70 1.07 -17.79
C MET A 1 -9.88 2.46 -17.24
N HIS A 2 -11.00 3.13 -17.54
CA HIS A 2 -11.31 4.45 -16.98
C HIS A 2 -12.17 4.27 -15.74
N CYS A 3 -11.72 4.84 -14.63
CA CYS A 3 -12.34 4.65 -13.33
C CYS A 3 -12.53 6.00 -12.64
N VAL A 4 -13.47 6.03 -11.70
CA VAL A 4 -13.61 7.12 -10.74
C VAL A 4 -13.11 6.62 -9.39
N LEU A 5 -12.13 7.32 -8.82
CA LEU A 5 -11.65 7.12 -7.46
C LEU A 5 -12.52 7.92 -6.50
N ALA A 6 -13.16 7.21 -5.57
CA ALA A 6 -13.94 7.79 -4.49
C ALA A 6 -13.24 7.56 -3.14
N ILE A 7 -13.01 8.63 -2.36
CA ILE A 7 -12.39 8.55 -1.03
C ILE A 7 -13.29 9.19 0.03
N SER A 8 -13.69 8.40 1.01
CA SER A 8 -14.40 8.82 2.22
C SER A 8 -13.65 8.37 3.48
N THR A 9 -14.11 8.81 4.66
CA THR A 9 -13.58 8.36 5.96
C THR A 9 -13.87 6.89 6.25
N ASP A 10 -14.79 6.28 5.50
CA ASP A 10 -15.21 4.89 5.70
C ASP A 10 -14.53 3.96 4.70
N SER A 11 -14.38 4.38 3.44
CA SER A 11 -13.90 3.55 2.34
C SER A 11 -13.15 4.31 1.24
N VAL A 12 -12.31 3.56 0.52
CA VAL A 12 -11.71 3.95 -0.75
C VAL A 12 -12.22 3.00 -1.81
N VAL A 13 -12.77 3.54 -2.90
CA VAL A 13 -13.45 2.77 -3.95
C VAL A 13 -12.95 3.21 -5.32
N LEU A 14 -12.79 2.26 -6.25
CA LEU A 14 -12.66 2.52 -7.68
C LEU A 14 -13.86 1.93 -8.40
N VAL A 15 -14.54 2.77 -9.18
CA VAL A 15 -15.71 2.38 -10.00
C VAL A 15 -15.34 2.54 -11.46
N GLU A 16 -15.61 1.53 -12.30
CA GLU A 16 -15.43 1.66 -13.74
C GLU A 16 -16.47 2.60 -14.34
N GLU A 17 -16.06 3.51 -15.21
CA GLU A 17 -16.95 4.55 -15.75
C GLU A 17 -18.06 3.98 -16.67
N GLN A 18 -17.73 2.97 -17.49
CA GLN A 18 -18.67 2.43 -18.49
C GLN A 18 -19.67 1.44 -17.91
N SER A 19 -19.18 0.42 -17.19
CA SER A 19 -20.03 -0.63 -16.60
C SER A 19 -20.68 -0.20 -15.29
N ARG A 20 -20.08 0.77 -14.60
CA ARG A 20 -20.36 1.13 -13.20
C ARG A 20 -20.04 0.01 -12.21
N ASP A 21 -19.21 -0.94 -12.61
CA ASP A 21 -18.78 -2.03 -11.75
C ASP A 21 -17.75 -1.54 -10.73
N LEU A 22 -17.82 -2.11 -9.53
CA LEU A 22 -16.83 -1.89 -8.48
C LEU A 22 -15.56 -2.68 -8.82
N VAL A 23 -14.48 -1.97 -9.13
CA VAL A 23 -13.18 -2.54 -9.49
C VAL A 23 -12.33 -2.81 -8.26
N PHE A 24 -12.44 -1.94 -7.26
CA PHE A 24 -11.71 -2.03 -6.01
C PHE A 24 -12.54 -1.41 -4.90
N VAL A 25 -12.48 -2.04 -3.72
CA VAL A 25 -12.95 -1.42 -2.50
C VAL A 25 -12.09 -1.84 -1.31
N ALA A 26 -11.76 -0.87 -0.48
CA ALA A 26 -11.08 -1.09 0.79
C ALA A 26 -11.66 -0.17 1.87
N PRO A 27 -11.89 -0.68 3.10
CA PRO A 27 -12.16 0.19 4.24
C PRO A 27 -11.02 1.19 4.42
N ALA A 28 -11.31 2.46 4.73
CA ALA A 28 -10.30 3.49 4.94
C ALA A 28 -9.30 3.10 6.04
N LYS A 29 -9.80 2.45 7.11
CA LYS A 29 -8.99 1.85 8.20
C LYS A 29 -7.97 0.81 7.75
N SER A 30 -8.17 0.19 6.59
CA SER A 30 -7.28 -0.84 6.02
C SER A 30 -6.19 -0.28 5.12
N VAL A 31 -6.22 1.04 4.82
CA VAL A 31 -5.17 1.69 4.03
C VAL A 31 -3.91 1.81 4.90
N LEU A 32 -2.84 1.15 4.46
CA LEU A 32 -1.54 1.19 5.12
C LEU A 32 -0.83 2.50 4.76
N GLY A 33 -0.85 2.86 3.48
CA GLY A 33 -0.15 4.03 2.99
C GLY A 33 -0.13 4.14 1.48
N TRP A 34 0.67 5.05 0.96
CA TRP A 34 0.75 5.30 -0.48
C TRP A 34 2.12 5.78 -0.93
N ALA A 35 2.48 5.51 -2.18
CA ALA A 35 3.62 6.13 -2.85
C ALA A 35 3.13 6.89 -4.08
N THR A 36 3.62 8.10 -4.28
CA THR A 36 3.34 8.90 -5.49
C THR A 36 4.51 8.88 -6.46
N SER A 37 4.21 8.93 -7.74
CA SER A 37 5.16 9.24 -8.82
C SER A 37 4.62 10.44 -9.61
N THR A 38 5.17 10.74 -10.79
CA THR A 38 4.82 11.97 -11.54
C THR A 38 3.32 12.11 -11.83
N ASN A 39 2.67 11.01 -12.23
CA ASN A 39 1.24 10.97 -12.52
C ASN A 39 0.63 9.61 -12.08
N SER A 40 1.11 9.07 -10.96
CA SER A 40 0.55 7.82 -10.45
C SER A 40 0.67 7.71 -8.94
N LEU A 41 -0.24 6.91 -8.39
CA LEU A 41 -0.40 6.60 -7.00
C LEU A 41 -0.38 5.07 -6.85
N ARG A 42 0.50 4.57 -5.99
CA ARG A 42 0.44 3.21 -5.47
C ARG A 42 -0.22 3.26 -4.11
N LEU A 43 -1.40 2.66 -3.98
CA LEU A 43 -2.13 2.56 -2.72
C LEU A 43 -1.84 1.19 -2.09
N TYR A 44 -1.23 1.19 -0.91
CA TYR A 44 -0.96 -0.02 -0.15
C TYR A 44 -2.07 -0.25 0.88
N HIS A 45 -2.65 -1.43 0.90
CA HIS A 45 -3.81 -1.75 1.74
C HIS A 45 -3.71 -3.17 2.32
N HIS A 46 -4.60 -3.49 3.27
CA HIS A 46 -4.79 -4.84 3.80
C HIS A 46 -3.49 -5.50 4.24
N GLN A 47 -3.09 -6.58 3.56
CA GLN A 47 -1.91 -7.40 3.82
C GLN A 47 -0.61 -6.85 3.21
N GLY A 48 -0.65 -5.73 2.52
CA GLY A 48 0.47 -5.18 1.76
C GLY A 48 0.27 -5.30 0.25
N GLU A 49 -0.96 -5.62 -0.20
CA GLU A 49 -1.34 -5.49 -1.60
C GLU A 49 -1.19 -4.04 -2.07
N VAL A 50 -0.96 -3.90 -3.37
CA VAL A 50 -0.75 -2.61 -4.00
C VAL A 50 -1.71 -2.43 -5.17
N THR A 51 -2.53 -1.38 -5.09
CA THR A 51 -3.37 -0.93 -6.21
C THR A 51 -2.69 0.23 -6.90
N ARG A 52 -2.46 0.14 -8.22
CA ARG A 52 -1.82 1.19 -9.01
C ARG A 52 -2.87 2.02 -9.75
N ILE A 53 -2.86 3.31 -9.49
CA ILE A 53 -3.81 4.30 -9.99
C ILE A 53 -3.01 5.38 -10.73
N HIS A 54 -3.40 5.71 -11.95
CA HIS A 54 -2.83 6.76 -12.78
C HIS A 54 -3.87 7.88 -12.93
N MET A 55 -3.49 9.15 -12.78
CA MET A 55 -4.49 10.20 -13.00
C MET A 55 -4.79 10.33 -14.49
N ARG A 56 -6.01 10.71 -14.83
CA ARG A 56 -6.41 10.88 -16.24
C ARG A 56 -5.74 12.14 -16.77
N GLU A 57 -5.17 12.07 -17.97
CA GLU A 57 -4.71 13.27 -18.68
C GLU A 57 -5.94 14.08 -19.13
N GLY A 58 -6.18 15.24 -18.51
CA GLY A 58 -7.17 16.20 -19.02
C GLY A 58 -7.81 17.10 -17.97
N GLY A 59 -7.30 18.33 -17.82
CA GLY A 59 -8.07 19.46 -17.29
C GLY A 59 -7.52 20.21 -16.07
N GLY A 60 -6.25 20.05 -15.76
CA GLY A 60 -5.53 20.68 -14.64
C GLY A 60 -4.21 19.91 -14.52
N GLY A 61 -3.13 20.52 -14.04
CA GLY A 61 -1.85 19.78 -14.03
C GLY A 61 -2.00 18.50 -13.22
N ASP A 62 -1.84 17.31 -13.83
CA ASP A 62 -2.09 16.00 -13.20
C ASP A 62 -1.49 15.83 -11.79
N ARG A 63 -0.42 16.60 -11.52
CA ARG A 63 0.23 16.68 -10.21
C ARG A 63 -0.63 17.33 -9.14
N ASP A 64 -1.39 18.37 -9.46
CA ASP A 64 -2.27 19.06 -8.51
C ASP A 64 -3.41 18.14 -8.08
N GLU A 65 -4.08 17.49 -9.04
CA GLU A 65 -5.11 16.46 -8.75
C GLU A 65 -4.54 15.32 -7.90
N LEU A 66 -3.34 14.82 -8.25
CA LEU A 66 -2.66 13.81 -7.45
C LEU A 66 -2.39 14.28 -6.02
N MET A 67 -2.01 15.55 -5.84
CA MET A 67 -1.79 16.10 -4.51
C MET A 67 -3.09 16.27 -3.73
N GLU A 68 -4.19 16.64 -4.38
CA GLU A 68 -5.51 16.66 -3.73
C GLU A 68 -5.93 15.27 -3.26
N VAL A 69 -5.70 14.22 -4.06
CA VAL A 69 -5.91 12.83 -3.66
C VAL A 69 -5.06 12.48 -2.43
N VAL A 70 -3.79 12.86 -2.41
CA VAL A 70 -2.90 12.65 -1.26
C VAL A 70 -3.40 13.38 -0.01
N VAL A 71 -3.87 14.63 -0.14
CA VAL A 71 -4.45 15.39 0.97
C VAL A 71 -5.68 14.69 1.51
N ARG A 72 -6.57 14.20 0.62
CA ARG A 72 -7.76 13.46 1.03
C ARG A 72 -7.41 12.15 1.72
N LEU A 73 -6.44 11.38 1.21
CA LEU A 73 -5.98 10.13 1.85
C LEU A 73 -5.44 10.38 3.26
N ARG A 74 -4.68 11.47 3.47
CA ARG A 74 -4.20 11.85 4.82
C ARG A 74 -5.33 12.20 5.77
N ALA A 75 -6.39 12.84 5.27
CA ALA A 75 -7.52 13.25 6.10
C ALA A 75 -8.48 12.10 6.40
N ALA A 76 -8.65 11.18 5.46
CA ALA A 76 -9.66 10.13 5.50
C ALA A 76 -9.15 8.79 6.03
N THR A 77 -7.84 8.56 6.05
CA THR A 77 -7.25 7.26 6.39
C THR A 77 -6.14 7.42 7.44
N PRO A 78 -5.83 6.37 8.23
CA PRO A 78 -4.65 6.36 9.09
C PRO A 78 -3.34 6.16 8.30
N GLY A 79 -3.43 6.01 6.97
CA GLY A 79 -2.28 5.68 6.12
C GLY A 79 -1.20 6.76 6.12
N SER A 80 0.00 6.39 5.67
CA SER A 80 1.12 7.33 5.54
C SER A 80 1.87 7.18 4.22
N PRO A 81 2.63 8.20 3.80
CA PRO A 81 3.55 8.07 2.68
C PRO A 81 4.52 6.90 2.90
N ALA A 82 4.66 6.07 1.88
CA ALA A 82 5.64 5.00 1.84
C ALA A 82 7.04 5.58 1.62
N GLN A 83 8.04 4.90 2.17
CA GLN A 83 9.45 5.26 2.07
C GLN A 83 10.18 4.16 1.29
N GLU A 84 10.88 4.57 0.23
CA GLU A 84 11.74 3.67 -0.52
C GLU A 84 13.16 3.77 0.02
N LEU A 85 13.68 2.65 0.52
CA LEU A 85 14.98 2.56 1.17
C LEU A 85 15.88 1.61 0.39
N THR A 86 17.16 1.95 0.23
CA THR A 86 18.15 1.06 -0.40
C THR A 86 19.08 0.52 0.66
N LEU A 87 18.83 -0.71 1.09
CA LEU A 87 19.55 -1.35 2.17
C LEU A 87 20.85 -1.99 1.66
N LYS A 88 21.90 -1.84 2.46
CA LYS A 88 23.25 -2.37 2.19
C LYS A 88 23.63 -3.40 3.24
N ARG A 89 24.44 -4.37 2.82
CA ARG A 89 24.96 -5.38 3.73
C ARG A 89 26.15 -4.88 4.53
N ASN A 90 26.24 -5.32 5.78
CA ASN A 90 27.42 -5.12 6.62
C ASN A 90 28.56 -6.09 6.20
N GLY A 91 29.71 -5.98 6.88
CA GLY A 91 30.88 -6.85 6.61
C GLY A 91 30.64 -8.34 6.85
N LEU A 92 29.55 -8.72 7.52
CA LEU A 92 29.11 -10.11 7.74
C LEU A 92 28.08 -10.57 6.71
N GLY A 93 27.76 -9.74 5.72
CA GLY A 93 26.77 -10.05 4.68
C GLY A 93 25.31 -9.93 5.14
N GLN A 94 25.03 -9.31 6.28
CA GLN A 94 23.68 -9.14 6.84
C GLN A 94 23.14 -7.73 6.60
N LEU A 95 21.81 -7.58 6.51
CA LEU A 95 21.15 -6.27 6.40
C LEU A 95 20.88 -5.60 7.76
N GLY A 96 20.99 -6.33 8.88
CA GLY A 96 20.88 -5.77 10.23
C GLY A 96 19.44 -5.50 10.69
N PHE A 97 18.46 -6.32 10.30
CA PHE A 97 17.08 -6.24 10.80
C PHE A 97 16.39 -7.62 10.81
N HIS A 98 15.31 -7.73 11.58
CA HIS A 98 14.42 -8.90 11.60
C HIS A 98 13.04 -8.53 11.09
N VAL A 99 12.46 -9.40 10.27
CA VAL A 99 11.16 -9.19 9.63
C VAL A 99 10.31 -10.45 9.73
N GLN A 100 9.05 -10.27 10.07
CA GLN A 100 8.06 -11.34 10.11
C GLN A 100 7.56 -11.69 8.69
N PRO A 101 6.96 -12.88 8.48
CA PRO A 101 6.40 -13.27 7.18
C PRO A 101 5.35 -12.28 6.63
N ASP A 102 4.68 -11.55 7.51
CA ASP A 102 3.71 -10.53 7.15
C ASP A 102 4.34 -9.15 6.81
N GLY A 103 5.66 -9.08 6.75
CA GLY A 103 6.41 -7.86 6.46
C GLY A 103 6.63 -6.93 7.65
N LEU A 104 6.21 -7.29 8.86
CA LEU A 104 6.45 -6.47 10.05
C LEU A 104 7.92 -6.52 10.49
N VAL A 105 8.57 -5.36 10.54
CA VAL A 105 9.92 -5.22 11.11
C VAL A 105 9.85 -5.23 12.62
N THR A 106 10.36 -6.30 13.23
CA THR A 106 10.35 -6.43 14.70
C THR A 106 11.59 -5.88 15.35
N GLU A 107 12.72 -5.85 14.63
CA GLU A 107 14.00 -5.40 15.17
C GLU A 107 14.84 -4.77 14.06
N VAL A 108 15.58 -3.72 14.41
CA VAL A 108 16.60 -3.11 13.55
C VAL A 108 17.83 -2.85 14.41
N GLU A 109 19.00 -3.26 13.92
CA GLU A 109 20.27 -3.04 14.58
C GLU A 109 20.50 -1.53 14.80
N HIS A 110 20.65 -1.12 16.06
CA HIS A 110 20.85 0.28 16.41
C HIS A 110 22.16 0.81 15.80
N MET A 111 22.09 1.95 15.10
CA MET A 111 23.21 2.52 14.30
C MET A 111 23.72 1.62 13.16
N GLY A 112 23.07 0.49 12.87
CA GLY A 112 23.39 -0.36 11.73
C GLY A 112 23.06 0.30 10.39
N LEU A 113 23.50 -0.31 9.29
CA LEU A 113 23.32 0.25 7.94
C LEU A 113 21.84 0.47 7.60
N ALA A 114 20.96 -0.51 7.87
CA ALA A 114 19.53 -0.35 7.63
C ALA A 114 18.89 0.77 8.48
N TYR A 115 19.35 0.95 9.72
CA TYR A 115 18.89 2.04 10.58
C TYR A 115 19.26 3.42 10.02
N GLN A 116 20.47 3.55 9.47
CA GLN A 116 20.98 4.78 8.85
C GLN A 116 20.23 5.13 7.56
N GLU A 117 19.85 4.12 6.77
CA GLU A 117 18.99 4.30 5.58
C GLU A 117 17.54 4.64 5.94
N GLY A 118 17.16 4.62 7.23
CA GLY A 118 15.86 5.08 7.71
C GLY A 118 14.90 3.96 8.13
N LEU A 119 15.30 2.69 8.03
CA LEU A 119 14.47 1.58 8.52
C LEU A 119 14.38 1.64 10.04
N LYS A 120 13.17 1.50 10.58
CA LYS A 120 12.92 1.47 12.03
C LYS A 120 12.08 0.25 12.41
N GLN A 121 12.18 -0.14 13.68
CA GLN A 121 11.27 -1.11 14.28
C GLN A 121 9.83 -0.62 14.14
N GLY A 122 8.89 -1.53 13.86
CA GLY A 122 7.47 -1.22 13.66
C GLY A 122 7.12 -0.76 12.24
N CYS A 123 8.11 -0.49 11.38
CA CYS A 123 7.88 -0.33 9.95
C CYS A 123 7.30 -1.61 9.35
N ARG A 124 6.50 -1.45 8.29
CA ARG A 124 5.94 -2.54 7.51
C ARG A 124 6.50 -2.54 6.11
N LEU A 125 7.15 -3.63 5.70
CA LEU A 125 7.56 -3.84 4.32
C LEU A 125 6.33 -4.13 3.46
N VAL A 126 6.18 -3.38 2.38
CA VAL A 126 5.09 -3.57 1.41
C VAL A 126 5.61 -3.96 0.03
N GLU A 127 6.85 -3.59 -0.31
CA GLU A 127 7.53 -4.12 -1.51
C GLU A 127 9.00 -4.44 -1.22
N ILE A 128 9.53 -5.45 -1.89
CA ILE A 128 10.95 -5.80 -1.93
C ILE A 128 11.34 -5.91 -3.40
N CYS A 129 12.34 -5.16 -3.83
CA CYS A 129 12.77 -5.07 -5.23
C CYS A 129 11.60 -4.79 -6.19
N LYS A 130 10.64 -3.95 -5.76
CA LYS A 130 9.39 -3.59 -6.47
C LYS A 130 8.34 -4.71 -6.58
N VAL A 131 8.57 -5.85 -5.94
CA VAL A 131 7.60 -6.95 -5.82
C VAL A 131 6.81 -6.78 -4.52
N ALA A 132 5.49 -6.86 -4.58
CA ALA A 132 4.64 -6.71 -3.40
C ALA A 132 4.87 -7.86 -2.41
N VAL A 133 4.98 -7.55 -1.12
CA VAL A 133 5.22 -8.57 -0.08
C VAL A 133 4.04 -9.55 0.02
N SER A 134 2.81 -9.08 -0.22
CA SER A 134 1.61 -9.93 -0.18
C SER A 134 1.58 -11.03 -1.25
N THR A 135 2.39 -10.91 -2.31
CA THR A 135 2.46 -11.91 -3.38
C THR A 135 3.62 -12.89 -3.21
N LEU A 136 4.41 -12.76 -2.13
CA LEU A 136 5.59 -13.57 -1.88
C LEU A 136 5.33 -14.59 -0.76
N SER A 137 5.86 -15.80 -0.93
CA SER A 137 6.02 -16.72 0.19
C SER A 137 7.12 -16.23 1.13
N HIS A 138 7.15 -16.77 2.36
CA HIS A 138 8.21 -16.44 3.32
C HIS A 138 9.60 -16.74 2.73
N ASP A 139 9.76 -17.88 2.05
CA ASP A 139 11.03 -18.28 1.45
C ASP A 139 11.43 -17.32 0.31
N GLN A 140 10.50 -16.95 -0.57
CA GLN A 140 10.76 -15.99 -1.64
C GLN A 140 11.16 -14.61 -1.09
N MET A 141 10.50 -14.16 -0.02
CA MET A 141 10.85 -12.93 0.68
C MET A 141 12.28 -12.99 1.22
N VAL A 142 12.62 -14.09 1.92
CA VAL A 142 13.95 -14.32 2.47
C VAL A 142 15.00 -14.37 1.35
N ASP A 143 14.70 -15.02 0.23
CA ASP A 143 15.59 -15.12 -0.92
C ASP A 143 15.86 -13.74 -1.54
N LEU A 144 14.85 -12.90 -1.73
CA LEU A 144 15.04 -11.54 -2.25
C LEU A 144 15.92 -10.69 -1.32
N LEU A 145 15.72 -10.80 0.00
CA LEU A 145 16.55 -10.11 0.99
C LEU A 145 17.97 -10.68 1.05
N LYS A 146 18.17 -11.96 0.71
CA LYS A 146 19.44 -12.67 0.80
C LYS A 146 20.22 -12.79 -0.52
N THR A 147 19.64 -12.51 -1.66
CA THR A 147 20.32 -12.70 -2.96
C THR A 147 21.20 -11.51 -3.36
N SER A 148 20.71 -10.27 -3.20
CA SER A 148 21.40 -9.09 -3.74
C SER A 148 22.27 -8.36 -2.70
N SER A 149 23.36 -7.73 -3.15
CA SER A 149 24.25 -6.90 -2.32
C SER A 149 23.59 -5.59 -1.88
N LEU A 150 22.75 -5.03 -2.74
CA LEU A 150 21.84 -3.92 -2.50
C LEU A 150 20.41 -4.41 -2.63
N VAL A 151 19.56 -4.06 -1.67
CA VAL A 151 18.15 -4.44 -1.68
C VAL A 151 17.29 -3.20 -1.50
N THR A 152 16.45 -2.91 -2.49
CA THR A 152 15.48 -1.81 -2.38
C THR A 152 14.21 -2.34 -1.73
N VAL A 153 13.76 -1.70 -0.66
CA VAL A 153 12.51 -2.01 0.03
C VAL A 153 11.61 -0.78 0.06
N THR A 154 10.31 -0.99 -0.10
CA THR A 154 9.31 0.04 0.18
C THR A 154 8.69 -0.28 1.53
N VAL A 155 8.71 0.68 2.46
CA VAL A 155 8.17 0.52 3.80
C VAL A 155 7.12 1.57 4.13
N ILE A 156 6.15 1.19 4.95
CA ILE A 156 5.25 2.13 5.61
C ILE A 156 5.72 2.28 7.06
N PRO A 157 5.95 3.51 7.56
CA PRO A 157 6.35 3.72 8.94
C PRO A 157 5.27 3.26 9.92
N ALA A 158 5.66 3.00 11.16
CA ALA A 158 4.75 2.80 12.28
C ALA A 158 3.80 4.02 12.44
N LEU A 159 2.74 3.82 13.22
CA LEU A 159 1.87 4.93 13.63
C LEU A 159 2.65 5.93 14.50
N SER A 160 2.12 7.14 14.65
CA SER A 160 2.78 8.23 15.39
C SER A 160 3.01 7.92 16.87
N ASP A 161 2.24 6.99 17.43
CA ASP A 161 2.40 6.46 18.79
C ASP A 161 3.43 5.32 18.89
N GLY A 162 4.08 4.97 17.78
CA GLY A 162 5.07 3.89 17.68
C GLY A 162 4.44 2.50 17.53
N THR A 163 3.11 2.38 17.52
CA THR A 163 2.46 1.09 17.32
C THR A 163 2.62 0.64 15.86
N PRO A 164 2.92 -0.66 15.61
CA PRO A 164 2.96 -1.18 14.26
C PRO A 164 1.59 -1.06 13.59
N ARG A 165 1.59 -0.87 12.27
CA ARG A 165 0.39 -0.95 11.45
C ARG A 165 -0.07 -2.39 11.35
N ARG A 166 -0.72 -2.90 12.41
CA ARG A 166 -1.24 -4.26 12.48
C ARG A 166 -2.47 -4.39 11.59
N TYR A 167 -2.64 -5.56 11.02
CA TYR A 167 -3.91 -5.93 10.44
C TYR A 167 -4.92 -5.99 11.57
N ALA A 168 -6.06 -5.30 11.44
CA ALA A 168 -7.22 -5.77 12.18
C ALA A 168 -7.56 -7.15 11.59
N ASP A 169 -7.59 -8.18 12.41
CA ASP A 169 -7.97 -9.54 11.98
C ASP A 169 -9.36 -9.44 11.32
N LEU A 170 -9.40 -9.54 9.99
CA LEU A 170 -10.58 -9.30 9.16
C LEU A 170 -11.65 -10.41 9.30
N LYS A 171 -11.59 -11.27 10.33
CA LYS A 171 -12.71 -12.15 10.69
C LYS A 171 -14.00 -11.37 10.96
N MET A 172 -13.91 -10.06 11.22
CA MET A 172 -15.08 -9.16 11.30
C MET A 172 -15.42 -8.43 9.99
N ALA A 173 -14.57 -8.45 8.96
CA ALA A 173 -14.81 -7.72 7.71
C ALA A 173 -15.62 -8.50 6.67
N ASN A 174 -15.80 -9.82 6.83
CA ASN A 174 -16.75 -10.57 5.97
C ASN A 174 -18.22 -10.15 6.19
N LEU A 175 -18.54 -9.56 7.34
CA LEU A 175 -19.85 -8.92 7.57
C LEU A 175 -19.95 -7.52 6.96
N GLU A 176 -18.82 -6.80 6.81
CA GLU A 176 -18.75 -5.49 6.16
C GLU A 176 -18.67 -5.61 4.62
N TYR A 177 -18.00 -6.61 4.05
CA TYR A 177 -17.88 -6.79 2.58
C TYR A 177 -19.23 -6.89 1.86
N HIS A 178 -20.21 -7.61 2.44
CA HIS A 178 -21.58 -7.64 1.91
C HIS A 178 -22.36 -6.34 2.14
N GLN A 179 -22.01 -5.56 3.16
CA GLN A 179 -22.58 -4.22 3.36
C GLN A 179 -21.96 -3.19 2.42
N VAL A 180 -20.71 -3.38 1.98
CA VAL A 180 -19.99 -2.46 1.09
C VAL A 180 -20.53 -2.49 -0.34
N GLN A 181 -21.03 -3.63 -0.82
CA GLN A 181 -21.82 -3.68 -2.06
C GLN A 181 -23.16 -2.90 -1.97
N ASN A 182 -23.65 -2.67 -0.74
CA ASN A 182 -24.83 -1.86 -0.45
C ASN A 182 -24.48 -0.47 0.13
N CYS A 183 -23.19 -0.12 0.22
CA CYS A 183 -22.78 1.16 0.77
C CYS A 183 -23.11 2.24 -0.27
N ALA A 184 -24.26 2.88 -0.07
CA ALA A 184 -24.41 4.28 -0.40
C ALA A 184 -23.24 4.99 0.29
N ILE A 185 -22.18 5.31 -0.47
CA ILE A 185 -21.10 6.14 0.03
C ILE A 185 -21.78 7.41 0.56
N SER A 186 -21.60 7.73 1.84
CA SER A 186 -22.19 8.95 2.41
C SER A 186 -21.70 10.14 1.59
N LEU A 187 -22.56 10.69 0.73
CA LEU A 187 -22.20 11.69 -0.27
C LEU A 187 -21.65 12.99 0.34
N GLN A 188 -21.80 13.15 1.66
CA GLN A 188 -21.49 14.40 2.35
C GLN A 188 -19.98 14.69 2.43
N ASP A 189 -19.10 13.70 2.23
CA ASP A 189 -17.64 13.86 2.31
C ASP A 189 -16.85 13.08 1.24
N VAL A 190 -17.42 12.83 0.05
CA VAL A 190 -16.73 12.04 -0.99
C VAL A 190 -15.91 12.92 -1.91
N MET A 191 -14.60 12.65 -2.02
CA MET A 191 -13.80 13.17 -3.13
C MET A 191 -13.93 12.21 -4.32
N LEU A 192 -14.25 12.74 -5.50
CA LEU A 192 -14.28 11.98 -6.76
C LEU A 192 -13.17 12.49 -7.68
N VAL A 193 -12.35 11.58 -8.19
CA VAL A 193 -11.27 11.90 -9.14
C VAL A 193 -11.30 10.90 -10.29
N GLU A 194 -11.19 11.40 -11.52
CA GLU A 194 -11.09 10.54 -12.69
C GLU A 194 -9.68 9.98 -12.83
N VAL A 195 -9.58 8.66 -12.97
CA VAL A 195 -8.32 7.94 -12.98
C VAL A 195 -8.34 6.83 -14.01
N SER A 196 -7.16 6.32 -14.34
CA SER A 196 -6.99 5.06 -15.05
C SER A 196 -6.30 4.05 -14.14
N THR A 197 -6.79 2.81 -14.13
CA THR A 197 -6.20 1.74 -13.33
C THR A 197 -5.45 0.77 -14.22
N VAL A 198 -4.32 0.27 -13.72
CA VAL A 198 -3.62 -0.88 -14.30
C VAL A 198 -3.88 -2.05 -13.36
N CYS A 199 -4.82 -2.91 -13.73
CA CYS A 199 -5.02 -4.16 -13.02
C CYS A 199 -3.76 -5.01 -13.19
N THR A 200 -3.00 -5.21 -12.13
CA THR A 200 -2.03 -6.32 -12.12
C THR A 200 -2.85 -7.60 -12.13
N PRO A 201 -2.64 -8.51 -13.08
CA PRO A 201 -3.34 -9.78 -13.07
C PRO A 201 -3.05 -10.47 -11.73
N THR A 202 -4.10 -10.79 -10.98
CA THR A 202 -4.01 -11.79 -9.92
C THR A 202 -3.46 -13.06 -10.58
N PRO A 203 -2.43 -13.73 -10.03
CA PRO A 203 -2.04 -15.04 -10.55
C PRO A 203 -3.28 -15.92 -10.44
N ASN A 204 -3.77 -16.37 -11.60
CA ASN A 204 -4.91 -17.26 -11.68
C ASN A 204 -4.66 -18.45 -10.76
N THR A 205 -5.54 -18.66 -9.79
CA THR A 205 -5.68 -19.97 -9.18
C THR A 205 -6.11 -20.88 -10.32
N GLU A 206 -5.19 -21.69 -10.84
CA GLU A 206 -5.52 -22.76 -11.77
C GLU A 206 -6.50 -23.70 -11.05
N GLU A 207 -7.77 -23.65 -11.46
CA GLU A 207 -8.74 -24.69 -11.16
C GLU A 207 -8.29 -25.97 -11.87
N HIS A 208 -8.11 -27.04 -11.08
CA HIS A 208 -7.99 -28.42 -11.54
C HIS A 208 -9.19 -29.21 -11.06
#